data_AF-A0A974Z8X4-F1
#
_entry.id   AF-A0A974Z8X4-F1
#
_cell.length_a   1.000
_cell.length_b   1.000
_cell.length_c   1.000
_cell.angle_alpha   90.00
_cell.angle_beta   90.00
_cell.angle_gamma   90.00
#
_symmetry.space_group_name_H-M   'P 1'
#
loop_
_entity.id
_entity.type
_entity.pdbx_description
1 polymer ?
#
loop_
_entity_poly.entity_id
_entity_poly.type
_entity_poly.pdbx_seq_one_letter_code
_entity_poly.pdbx_strand_id
1 'polypeptide(L)'
;MKSRRFATGLLAAFATAPGLAALPAAPASADVASAFVFQANTEGYDCFRIPAVVKAHDGELLAFAEGRKTGPDCLDAGDVDVVLKRSQDNGKTWSAPVIAVHGCGDTKDNAVPIVLPAGRIVLLSEWQCVNSFLNYLHVATGRRGGAAVSGCGSCGRGGGIVAV
;
A
#
# COMPACT_ATOMS: atom_id res chain seq x y z
N MET A 1 75.88 51.41 26.95
CA MET A 1 75.68 50.04 27.49
C MET A 1 74.26 49.59 27.15
N LYS A 2 74.09 48.63 26.23
CA LYS A 2 72.80 48.03 25.88
C LYS A 2 72.65 46.73 26.69
N SER A 3 71.84 46.76 27.76
CA SER A 3 71.57 45.57 28.57
C SER A 3 70.47 44.73 27.93
N ARG A 4 70.84 43.51 27.52
CA ARG A 4 69.93 42.48 27.04
C ARG A 4 69.18 41.88 28.24
N ARG A 5 67.85 41.81 28.18
CA ARG A 5 67.06 41.00 29.12
C ARG A 5 66.45 39.84 28.33
N PHE A 6 66.91 38.62 28.65
CA PHE A 6 66.35 37.37 28.18
C PHE A 6 64.98 37.17 28.83
N ALA A 7 63.93 37.02 28.02
CA ALA A 7 62.62 36.57 28.48
C ALA A 7 62.53 35.05 28.27
N THR A 8 62.47 34.31 29.36
CA THR A 8 62.30 32.85 29.41
C THR A 8 60.88 32.53 28.92
N GLY A 9 60.77 31.87 27.77
CA GLY A 9 59.49 31.42 27.22
C GLY A 9 58.97 30.21 27.99
N LEU A 10 57.76 30.31 28.55
CA LEU A 10 57.01 29.16 29.07
C LEU A 10 56.42 28.40 27.87
N LEU A 11 56.91 27.19 27.61
CA LEU A 11 56.28 26.26 26.68
C LEU A 11 55.03 25.69 27.33
N ALA A 12 53.85 26.14 26.90
CA ALA A 12 52.59 25.49 27.23
C ALA A 12 52.48 24.19 26.41
N ALA A 13 52.58 23.05 27.07
CA ALA A 13 52.32 21.76 26.45
C ALA A 13 50.81 21.62 26.20
N PHE A 14 50.38 21.71 24.95
CA PHE A 14 49.03 21.35 24.54
C PHE A 14 48.89 19.83 24.58
N ALA A 15 48.16 19.32 25.58
CA ALA A 15 47.73 17.94 25.61
C ALA A 15 46.70 17.72 24.49
N THR A 16 47.11 17.06 23.40
CA THR A 16 46.17 16.55 22.39
C THR A 16 45.37 15.42 23.01
N ALA A 17 44.11 15.67 23.34
CA ALA A 17 43.17 14.61 23.68
C ALA A 17 42.95 13.72 22.44
N PRO A 18 42.99 12.38 22.57
CA PRO A 18 42.66 11.50 21.46
C PRO A 18 41.19 11.70 21.09
N GLY A 19 40.95 12.00 19.81
CA GLY A 19 39.60 12.16 19.28
C GLY A 19 38.79 10.88 19.51
N LEU A 20 37.63 11.01 20.14
CA LEU A 20 36.63 9.96 20.24
C LEU A 20 36.24 9.55 18.81
N ALA A 21 36.73 8.39 18.36
CA ALA A 21 36.23 7.77 17.16
C ALA A 21 34.74 7.45 17.39
N ALA A 22 33.87 8.07 16.60
CA ALA A 22 32.45 7.76 16.62
C ALA A 22 32.27 6.28 16.25
N LEU A 23 31.65 5.51 17.15
CA LEU A 23 31.26 4.14 16.86
C LEU A 23 30.31 4.12 15.65
N PRO A 24 30.40 3.13 14.76
CA PRO A 24 29.42 2.98 13.69
C PRO A 24 28.03 2.86 14.32
N ALA A 25 27.10 3.68 13.84
CA ALA A 25 25.70 3.62 14.26
C ALA A 25 25.20 2.19 14.07
N ALA A 26 24.61 1.62 15.13
CA ALA A 26 23.95 0.33 15.04
C ALA A 26 23.00 0.33 13.83
N PRO A 27 22.88 -0.79 13.09
CA PRO A 27 21.91 -0.87 12.00
C PRO A 27 20.55 -0.49 12.57
N ALA A 28 19.89 0.49 11.94
CA ALA A 28 18.53 0.87 12.33
C ALA A 28 17.68 -0.41 12.26
N SER A 29 17.27 -0.91 13.41
CA SER A 29 16.26 -1.96 13.48
C SER A 29 15.04 -1.39 12.80
N ALA A 30 14.62 -1.99 11.68
CA ALA A 30 13.33 -1.63 11.10
C ALA A 30 12.28 -2.00 12.16
N ASP A 31 11.66 -0.99 12.77
CA ASP A 31 10.51 -1.23 13.62
C ASP A 31 9.46 -1.97 12.79
N VAL A 32 9.20 -3.22 13.15
CA VAL A 32 8.13 -4.00 12.55
C VAL A 32 6.83 -3.52 13.18
N ALA A 33 6.23 -2.51 12.55
CA ALA A 33 4.89 -2.05 12.90
C ALA A 33 3.85 -2.92 12.19
N SER A 34 2.86 -3.43 12.93
CA SER A 34 1.68 -4.11 12.39
C SER A 34 0.46 -3.20 12.48
N ALA A 35 -0.37 -3.21 11.45
CA ALA A 35 -1.63 -2.49 11.42
C ALA A 35 -2.73 -3.39 10.82
N PHE A 36 -3.92 -3.35 11.41
CA PHE A 36 -5.10 -3.96 10.81
C PHE A 36 -5.59 -3.08 9.66
N VAL A 37 -5.26 -3.45 8.42
CA VAL A 37 -5.71 -2.71 7.23
C VAL A 37 -7.17 -3.04 6.91
N PHE A 38 -7.52 -4.33 6.94
CA PHE A 38 -8.87 -4.83 6.73
C PHE A 38 -9.24 -5.77 7.88
N GLN A 39 -10.40 -5.55 8.50
CA GLN A 39 -10.86 -6.30 9.66
C GLN A 39 -12.23 -6.92 9.38
N ALA A 40 -12.38 -8.22 9.65
CA ALA A 40 -13.65 -8.92 9.43
C ALA A 40 -14.80 -8.28 10.23
N ASN A 41 -16.02 -8.38 9.71
CA ASN A 41 -17.24 -7.79 10.29
C ASN A 41 -17.15 -6.27 10.48
N THR A 42 -16.46 -5.57 9.57
CA THR A 42 -16.38 -4.11 9.55
C THR A 42 -16.64 -3.57 8.15
N GLU A 43 -16.94 -2.27 8.05
CA GLU A 43 -17.00 -1.55 6.77
C GLU A 43 -18.01 -2.11 5.76
N GLY A 44 -19.00 -2.88 6.25
CA GLY A 44 -20.06 -3.49 5.44
C GLY A 44 -19.73 -4.86 4.85
N TYR A 45 -18.65 -5.51 5.29
CA TYR A 45 -18.24 -6.83 4.82
C TYR A 45 -18.13 -7.84 5.97
N ASP A 46 -18.50 -9.10 5.68
CA ASP A 46 -18.40 -10.19 6.65
C ASP A 46 -16.93 -10.56 6.88
N CYS A 47 -16.12 -10.57 5.81
CA CYS A 47 -14.70 -10.84 5.87
C CYS A 47 -13.92 -10.20 4.73
N PHE A 48 -12.59 -10.23 4.87
CA PHE A 48 -11.65 -9.78 3.83
C PHE A 48 -10.61 -10.86 3.53
N ARG A 49 -10.33 -11.10 2.25
CA ARG A 49 -9.33 -12.09 1.79
C ARG A 49 -8.53 -11.59 0.59
N ILE A 50 -7.51 -12.37 0.23
CA ILE A 50 -6.64 -12.20 -0.94
C ILE A 50 -6.05 -10.78 -1.03
N PRO A 51 -5.19 -10.41 -0.05
CA PRO A 51 -4.62 -9.08 -0.01
C PRO A 51 -3.58 -8.88 -1.12
N ALA A 52 -3.57 -7.69 -1.71
CA ALA A 52 -2.49 -7.22 -2.56
C ALA A 52 -2.09 -5.80 -2.16
N VAL A 53 -0.80 -5.45 -2.23
CA VAL A 53 -0.34 -4.09 -1.91
C VAL A 53 0.74 -3.64 -2.88
N VAL A 54 0.66 -2.39 -3.32
CA VAL A 54 1.68 -1.73 -4.14
C VAL A 54 2.00 -0.36 -3.60
N LYS A 55 3.22 0.12 -3.88
CA LYS A 55 3.61 1.51 -3.67
C LYS A 55 3.49 2.26 -5.00
N ALA A 56 2.66 3.30 -5.03
CA ALA A 56 2.53 4.18 -6.18
C ALA A 56 3.76 5.09 -6.33
N HIS A 57 3.91 5.73 -7.50
CA HIS A 57 5.06 6.61 -7.79
C HIS A 57 5.13 7.85 -6.91
N ASP A 58 3.99 8.31 -6.39
CA ASP A 58 3.92 9.41 -5.41
C ASP A 58 4.23 8.95 -3.97
N GLY A 59 4.54 7.67 -3.77
CA GLY A 59 4.91 7.09 -2.49
C GLY A 59 3.74 6.55 -1.67
N GLU A 60 2.49 6.76 -2.10
CA GLU A 60 1.30 6.23 -1.44
C GLU A 60 1.29 4.69 -1.50
N LEU A 61 0.89 4.03 -0.40
CA LEU A 61 0.61 2.60 -0.41
C LEU A 61 -0.86 2.36 -0.74
N LEU A 62 -1.11 1.41 -1.62
CA LEU A 62 -2.44 1.04 -2.09
C LEU A 62 -2.66 -0.44 -1.76
N ALA A 63 -3.51 -0.70 -0.77
CA ALA A 63 -3.84 -2.05 -0.33
C ALA A 63 -5.22 -2.45 -0.86
N PHE A 64 -5.26 -3.57 -1.56
CA PHE A 64 -6.46 -4.18 -2.10
C PHE A 64 -6.81 -5.44 -1.30
N ALA A 65 -8.10 -5.74 -1.24
CA ALA A 65 -8.61 -7.00 -0.72
C ALA A 65 -9.96 -7.31 -1.37
N GLU A 66 -10.37 -8.57 -1.30
CA GLU A 66 -11.74 -8.96 -1.51
C GLU A 66 -12.56 -8.60 -0.28
N GLY A 67 -13.55 -7.72 -0.43
CA GLY A 67 -14.60 -7.50 0.55
C GLY A 67 -15.75 -8.45 0.25
N ARG A 68 -15.95 -9.45 1.11
CA ARG A 68 -16.92 -10.53 0.87
C ARG A 68 -18.18 -10.34 1.71
N LYS A 69 -19.35 -10.40 1.06
CA LYS A 69 -20.68 -10.35 1.70
C LYS A 69 -21.35 -11.72 1.66
N THR A 70 -20.60 -12.74 2.07
CA THR A 70 -20.92 -14.16 1.88
C THR A 70 -21.28 -14.87 3.19
N GLY A 71 -21.63 -14.13 4.23
CA GLY A 71 -21.93 -14.66 5.54
C GLY A 71 -20.70 -15.11 6.34
N PRO A 72 -20.91 -15.77 7.50
CA PRO A 72 -19.87 -16.05 8.49
C PRO A 72 -18.78 -17.00 7.98
N ASP A 73 -19.07 -17.83 6.98
CA ASP A 73 -18.15 -18.82 6.43
C ASP A 73 -17.16 -18.23 5.42
N CYS A 74 -17.29 -16.93 5.07
CA CYS A 74 -16.34 -16.23 4.21
C CYS A 74 -16.10 -16.95 2.86
N LEU A 75 -17.18 -17.39 2.21
CA LEU A 75 -17.14 -18.21 1.00
C LEU A 75 -16.39 -17.54 -0.15
N ASP A 76 -15.80 -18.36 -1.02
CA ASP A 76 -15.05 -17.89 -2.20
C ASP A 76 -15.95 -17.38 -3.34
N ALA A 77 -17.25 -17.68 -3.31
CA ALA A 77 -18.21 -17.24 -4.31
C ALA A 77 -19.43 -16.56 -3.68
N GLY A 78 -20.03 -15.62 -4.41
CA GLY A 78 -21.14 -14.76 -3.98
C GLY A 78 -20.87 -13.29 -4.30
N ASP A 79 -21.51 -12.37 -3.57
CA ASP A 79 -21.26 -10.93 -3.72
C ASP A 79 -19.91 -10.56 -3.10
N VAL A 80 -18.92 -10.38 -3.98
CA VAL A 80 -17.54 -10.04 -3.60
C VAL A 80 -17.11 -8.80 -4.37
N ASP A 81 -16.80 -7.74 -3.62
CA ASP A 81 -16.20 -6.51 -4.13
C ASP A 81 -14.68 -6.61 -4.06
N VAL A 82 -13.96 -6.02 -5.02
CA VAL A 82 -12.54 -5.66 -4.81
C VAL A 82 -12.51 -4.26 -4.20
N VAL A 83 -11.98 -4.14 -2.99
CA VAL A 83 -11.84 -2.87 -2.27
C VAL A 83 -10.41 -2.38 -2.24
N LEU A 84 -10.22 -1.08 -2.01
CA LEU A 84 -8.94 -0.39 -1.92
C LEU A 84 -8.91 0.52 -0.69
N LYS A 85 -7.80 0.47 0.07
CA LYS A 85 -7.41 1.45 1.07
C LYS A 85 -6.07 2.08 0.72
N ARG A 86 -5.89 3.33 1.14
CA ARG A 86 -4.69 4.13 0.86
C ARG A 86 -3.96 4.51 2.13
N SER A 87 -2.64 4.59 2.06
CA SER A 87 -1.81 5.13 3.13
C SER A 87 -0.76 6.09 2.58
N GLN A 88 -0.75 7.31 3.13
CA GLN A 88 0.18 8.38 2.76
C GLN A 88 1.36 8.50 3.73
N ASP A 89 1.40 7.66 4.77
CA ASP A 89 2.36 7.73 5.87
C ASP A 89 3.16 6.42 6.05
N ASN A 90 3.39 5.71 4.93
CA ASN A 90 4.08 4.41 4.86
C ASN A 90 3.41 3.29 5.68
N GLY A 91 2.08 3.25 5.69
CA GLY A 91 1.29 2.15 6.25
C GLY A 91 0.93 2.31 7.73
N LYS A 92 1.18 3.48 8.33
CA LYS A 92 0.85 3.74 9.74
C LYS A 92 -0.65 3.97 9.92
N THR A 93 -1.26 4.71 8.99
CA THR A 93 -2.71 4.93 8.94
C THR A 93 -3.25 4.62 7.54
N TRP A 94 -4.54 4.28 7.48
CA TRP A 94 -5.22 3.86 6.27
C TRP A 94 -6.56 4.58 6.12
N SER A 95 -6.92 4.92 4.88
CA SER A 95 -8.21 5.50 4.55
C SER A 95 -9.37 4.53 4.82
N ALA A 96 -10.60 5.06 4.84
CA ALA A 96 -11.79 4.23 4.62
C ALA A 96 -11.69 3.49 3.26
N PRO A 97 -12.30 2.31 3.12
CA PRO A 97 -12.23 1.56 1.87
C PRO A 97 -13.07 2.24 0.79
N VAL A 98 -12.58 2.14 -0.45
CA VAL A 98 -13.35 2.45 -1.66
C VAL A 98 -13.49 1.19 -2.50
N ILE A 99 -14.60 1.05 -3.23
CA ILE A 99 -14.82 -0.09 -4.11
C ILE A 99 -14.04 0.16 -5.41
N ALA A 100 -13.00 -0.64 -5.65
CA ALA A 100 -12.22 -0.59 -6.89
C ALA A 100 -12.92 -1.36 -8.01
N VAL A 101 -13.54 -2.50 -7.69
CA VAL A 101 -14.40 -3.29 -8.60
C VAL A 101 -15.62 -3.76 -7.84
N HIS A 102 -16.81 -3.39 -8.32
CA HIS A 102 -18.07 -3.73 -7.64
C HIS A 102 -18.53 -5.15 -8.04
N GLY A 103 -18.87 -5.97 -7.06
CA GLY A 103 -19.37 -7.34 -7.19
C GLY A 103 -20.72 -7.42 -7.89
N CYS A 104 -21.67 -6.58 -7.47
CA CYS A 104 -23.04 -6.53 -7.96
C CYS A 104 -23.76 -7.88 -7.83
N GLY A 105 -23.49 -8.63 -6.76
CA GLY A 105 -24.00 -9.98 -6.58
C GLY A 105 -23.19 -11.07 -7.27
N ASP A 106 -22.19 -10.70 -8.08
CA ASP A 106 -21.20 -11.61 -8.65
C ASP A 106 -19.89 -11.56 -7.85
N THR A 107 -18.97 -12.47 -8.18
CA THR A 107 -17.65 -12.55 -7.56
C THR A 107 -16.63 -11.78 -8.38
N LYS A 108 -15.92 -10.86 -7.72
CA LYS A 108 -14.82 -10.08 -8.28
C LYS A 108 -13.65 -10.22 -7.33
N ASP A 109 -12.62 -10.94 -7.73
CA ASP A 109 -11.64 -11.50 -6.82
C ASP A 109 -10.23 -11.48 -7.42
N ASN A 110 -9.25 -12.00 -6.67
CA ASN A 110 -7.87 -12.18 -7.13
C ASN A 110 -7.23 -10.89 -7.71
N ALA A 111 -7.28 -9.82 -6.94
CA ALA A 111 -6.71 -8.52 -7.31
C ALA A 111 -5.18 -8.59 -7.51
N VAL A 112 -4.72 -8.24 -8.71
CA VAL A 112 -3.29 -8.13 -9.04
C VAL A 112 -2.99 -6.71 -9.57
N PRO A 113 -2.68 -5.75 -8.68
CA PRO A 113 -2.26 -4.41 -9.06
C PRO A 113 -0.83 -4.41 -9.62
N ILE A 114 -0.62 -3.70 -10.73
CA ILE A 114 0.65 -3.56 -11.43
C ILE A 114 0.93 -2.07 -11.64
N VAL A 115 2.03 -1.57 -11.08
CA VAL A 115 2.47 -0.19 -11.27
C VAL A 115 3.34 -0.10 -12.53
N LEU A 116 2.92 0.72 -13.48
CA LEU A 116 3.66 0.96 -14.72
C LEU A 116 4.68 2.10 -14.57
N PRO A 117 5.73 2.17 -15.44
CA PRO A 117 6.78 3.19 -15.33
C PRO A 117 6.28 4.64 -15.35
N ALA A 118 5.18 4.92 -16.06
CA ALA A 118 4.61 6.26 -16.19
C ALA A 118 3.52 6.58 -15.14
N GLY A 119 3.58 5.93 -13.97
CA GLY A 119 2.67 6.17 -12.83
C GLY A 119 1.25 5.61 -12.95
N ARG A 120 0.93 4.94 -14.07
CA ARG A 120 -0.38 4.28 -14.24
C ARG A 120 -0.43 2.98 -13.44
N ILE A 121 -1.59 2.65 -12.89
CA ILE A 121 -1.82 1.35 -12.26
C ILE A 121 -2.78 0.55 -13.13
N VAL A 122 -2.42 -0.69 -13.42
CA VAL A 122 -3.29 -1.69 -14.03
C VAL A 122 -3.70 -2.65 -12.94
N LEU A 123 -4.99 -2.90 -12.80
CA LEU A 123 -5.50 -3.92 -11.90
C LEU A 123 -6.05 -5.06 -12.74
N LEU A 124 -5.42 -6.22 -12.63
CA LEU A 124 -6.01 -7.47 -13.12
C LEU A 124 -6.88 -8.04 -12.01
N SER A 125 -8.02 -8.62 -12.36
CA SER A 125 -8.84 -9.37 -11.42
C SER A 125 -9.59 -10.50 -12.12
N GLU A 126 -10.00 -11.49 -11.36
CA GLU A 126 -10.90 -12.54 -11.84
C GLU A 126 -12.34 -12.10 -11.63
N TRP A 127 -13.17 -12.37 -12.63
CA TRP A 127 -14.58 -12.08 -12.62
C TRP A 127 -15.32 -13.39 -12.84
N GLN A 128 -16.04 -13.85 -11.83
CA GLN A 128 -16.94 -14.98 -11.96
C GLN A 128 -18.38 -14.47 -11.95
N CYS A 129 -19.15 -14.78 -12.99
CA CYS A 129 -20.59 -14.53 -12.96
C CYS A 129 -21.27 -15.71 -12.29
N VAL A 130 -21.94 -15.50 -11.15
CA VAL A 130 -22.47 -16.59 -10.30
C VAL A 130 -23.50 -17.45 -11.02
N ASN A 131 -24.14 -16.91 -12.06
CA ASN A 131 -25.17 -17.60 -12.84
C ASN A 131 -24.64 -18.40 -14.05
N SER A 132 -23.34 -18.30 -14.39
CA SER A 132 -22.80 -18.98 -15.58
C SER A 132 -21.56 -19.83 -15.33
N PHE A 133 -21.00 -19.83 -14.12
CA PHE A 133 -19.74 -20.53 -13.78
C PHE A 133 -18.58 -20.19 -14.73
N LEU A 134 -18.66 -19.05 -15.42
CA LEU A 134 -17.62 -18.58 -16.32
C LEU A 134 -16.75 -17.58 -15.57
N ASN A 135 -15.45 -17.80 -15.67
CA ASN A 135 -14.43 -16.93 -15.11
C ASN A 135 -13.77 -16.15 -16.24
N TYR A 136 -13.57 -14.86 -16.02
CA TYR A 136 -12.95 -13.96 -16.99
C TYR A 136 -11.78 -13.24 -16.33
N LEU A 137 -10.67 -13.15 -17.06
CA LEU A 137 -9.65 -12.17 -16.72
C LEU A 137 -10.18 -10.78 -17.07
N HIS A 138 -10.30 -9.94 -16.06
CA HIS A 138 -10.66 -8.54 -16.22
C HIS A 138 -9.42 -7.66 -16.06
N VAL A 139 -9.35 -6.61 -16.89
CA VAL A 139 -8.27 -5.63 -16.90
C VAL A 139 -8.87 -4.24 -16.67
N ALA A 140 -8.56 -3.67 -15.52
CA ALA A 140 -8.85 -2.27 -15.20
C ALA A 140 -7.58 -1.43 -15.36
N THR A 141 -7.71 -0.22 -15.88
CA THR A 141 -6.59 0.74 -15.87
C THR A 141 -7.01 2.03 -15.20
N GLY A 142 -6.20 2.52 -14.25
CA GLY A 142 -6.39 3.80 -13.57
C GLY A 142 -5.26 4.78 -13.89
N ARG A 143 -5.62 5.96 -14.40
CA ARG A 143 -4.90 7.23 -14.19
C ARG A 143 -6.00 8.22 -13.82
N ARG A 144 -6.26 8.50 -12.53
CA ARG A 144 -7.32 9.45 -12.06
C ARG A 144 -8.39 9.73 -13.14
N GLY A 145 -9.27 8.77 -13.38
CA GLY A 145 -10.16 8.77 -14.55
C GLY A 145 -10.31 7.36 -15.10
N GLY A 146 -11.51 6.80 -14.93
CA GLY A 146 -11.79 5.38 -15.13
C GLY A 146 -11.94 4.97 -16.58
N ALA A 147 -11.70 3.67 -16.83
CA ALA A 147 -12.24 2.95 -17.97
C ALA A 147 -12.91 1.69 -17.45
N ALA A 148 -14.22 1.54 -17.68
CA ALA A 148 -14.99 0.35 -17.37
C ALA A 148 -14.94 -0.62 -18.56
N VAL A 149 -14.69 -1.90 -18.32
CA VAL A 149 -14.87 -2.97 -19.31
C VAL A 149 -15.94 -3.92 -18.78
N SER A 150 -16.97 -4.20 -19.59
CA SER A 150 -18.12 -5.02 -19.21
C SER A 150 -17.84 -6.52 -19.36
N GLY A 151 -18.17 -7.33 -18.35
CA GLY A 151 -18.01 -8.80 -18.38
C GLY A 151 -19.15 -9.60 -17.74
N CYS A 152 -19.83 -9.10 -16.71
CA CYS A 152 -21.03 -9.72 -16.12
C CYS A 152 -22.21 -8.74 -16.12
N GLY A 153 -23.40 -9.19 -16.52
CA GLY A 153 -24.59 -8.34 -16.71
C GLY A 153 -25.29 -7.86 -15.44
N SER A 154 -24.86 -8.32 -14.27
CA SER A 154 -25.45 -8.00 -12.95
C SER A 154 -25.11 -6.56 -12.52
N CYS A 155 -23.89 -6.13 -12.81
CA CYS A 155 -23.59 -4.71 -12.90
C CYS A 155 -24.15 -4.23 -14.23
N GLY A 156 -25.19 -3.39 -14.23
CA GLY A 156 -25.55 -2.63 -15.44
C GLY A 156 -24.33 -1.87 -15.99
N ARG A 157 -24.46 -1.24 -17.17
CA ARG A 157 -23.36 -0.52 -17.87
C ARG A 157 -22.63 0.60 -17.06
N GLY A 158 -22.95 0.78 -15.78
CA GLY A 158 -22.36 1.73 -14.84
C GLY A 158 -21.61 1.12 -13.66
N GLY A 159 -21.35 -0.20 -13.60
CA GLY A 159 -20.43 -0.81 -12.63
C GLY A 159 -18.98 -0.44 -12.93
N GLY A 160 -18.66 0.85 -12.87
CA GLY A 160 -17.36 1.39 -13.24
C GLY A 160 -16.32 1.15 -12.15
N ILE A 161 -15.10 0.86 -12.58
CA ILE A 161 -13.92 0.91 -11.73
C ILE A 161 -13.78 2.34 -11.20
N VAL A 162 -13.70 2.49 -9.88
CA VAL A 162 -13.20 3.75 -9.31
C VAL A 162 -11.70 3.79 -9.57
N ALA A 163 -11.25 4.80 -10.31
CA ALA A 163 -9.85 4.93 -10.69
C ALA A 163 -8.95 4.88 -9.45
N VAL A 164 -8.05 3.89 -9.45
CA VAL A 164 -6.92 3.77 -8.51
C VAL A 164 -5.94 4.91 -8.74
#